data_AF-A0A958S8E5-F1
#
_entry.id   AF-A0A958S8E5-F1
#
_cell.length_a   1.000
_cell.length_b   1.000
_cell.length_c   1.000
_cell.angle_alpha   90.00
_cell.angle_beta   90.00
_cell.angle_gamma   90.00
#
_symmetry.space_group_name_H-M   'P 1'
#
loop_
_entity.id
_entity.type
_entity.pdbx_description
1 polymer ?
#
loop_
_entity_poly.entity_id
_entity_poly.type
_entity_poly.pdbx_seq_one_letter_code
_entity_poly.pdbx_strand_id
1 'polypeptide(L)'
;MDDKGLLTTSVPRSLDTKNKLFGFELPDLLFIFMNLAITNLIFGSSSYRYSLVWGSTSLIAASLFFLKKDKPDNYIQHLGEYIAQGSIKLAGKSDLKYRPLNMGVNNETI
;
A
#
# COMPACT_ATOMS: atom_id res chain seq x y z
N MET A 1 26.26 -23.29 -33.58
CA MET A 1 25.17 -22.41 -33.13
C MET A 1 24.64 -23.05 -31.87
N ASP A 2 25.10 -22.55 -30.72
CA ASP A 2 24.82 -23.11 -29.40
C ASP A 2 23.90 -22.10 -28.71
N ASP A 3 22.59 -22.28 -28.90
CA ASP A 3 21.56 -21.41 -28.32
C ASP A 3 21.47 -21.70 -26.83
N LYS A 4 22.38 -21.07 -26.07
CA LYS A 4 22.38 -21.09 -24.61
C LYS A 4 21.15 -20.37 -24.09
N GLY A 5 20.06 -21.12 -23.96
CA GLY A 5 18.84 -20.71 -23.28
C GLY A 5 19.17 -20.17 -21.89
N LEU A 6 18.57 -19.03 -21.55
CA LEU A 6 18.78 -18.31 -20.29
C LEU A 6 18.64 -19.26 -19.09
N LEU A 7 19.65 -19.28 -18.22
CA LEU A 7 19.62 -19.99 -16.95
C LEU A 7 18.61 -19.32 -16.03
N THR A 8 17.37 -19.80 -16.05
CA THR A 8 16.31 -19.35 -15.15
C THR A 8 16.24 -20.27 -13.93
N THR A 9 16.35 -19.69 -12.74
CA THR A 9 16.16 -20.44 -11.49
C THR A 9 14.71 -20.26 -11.05
N SER A 10 14.03 -21.37 -10.76
CA SER A 10 12.71 -21.34 -10.13
C SER A 10 12.88 -20.82 -8.70
N VAL A 11 12.62 -19.53 -8.51
CA VAL A 11 12.57 -18.95 -7.17
C VAL A 11 11.23 -19.33 -6.55
N PRO A 12 11.20 -19.94 -5.36
CA PRO A 12 9.94 -20.30 -4.72
C PRO A 12 9.16 -19.03 -4.36
N ARG A 13 8.10 -18.75 -5.12
CA ARG A 13 7.14 -17.66 -4.92
C ARG A 13 6.17 -17.97 -3.77
N SER A 14 6.70 -18.43 -2.64
CA SER A 14 5.90 -19.10 -1.59
C SER A 14 5.80 -18.31 -0.29
N LEU A 15 6.28 -17.06 -0.26
CA LEU A 15 6.15 -16.19 0.92
C LEU A 15 4.92 -15.28 0.84
N ASP A 16 4.60 -14.73 -0.34
CA ASP A 16 3.47 -13.79 -0.51
C ASP A 16 2.10 -14.43 -0.27
N THR A 17 1.94 -15.72 -0.56
CA THR A 17 0.69 -16.45 -0.32
C THR A 17 0.35 -16.54 1.18
N LYS A 18 1.32 -16.37 2.08
CA LYS A 18 1.12 -16.55 3.54
C LYS A 18 0.44 -15.36 4.22
N ASN A 19 0.39 -14.19 3.58
CA ASN A 19 -0.16 -12.96 4.18
C ASN A 19 -1.65 -12.73 3.90
N LYS A 20 -2.33 -13.72 3.31
CA LYS A 20 -3.76 -13.66 3.02
C LYS A 20 -4.57 -14.59 3.92
N LEU A 21 -5.58 -14.04 4.58
CA LEU A 21 -6.54 -14.77 5.41
C LEU A 21 -7.94 -14.48 4.89
N PHE A 22 -8.69 -15.53 4.55
CA PHE A 22 -10.05 -15.43 4.00
C PHE A 22 -10.17 -14.53 2.74
N GLY A 23 -9.09 -14.41 1.96
CA GLY A 23 -9.04 -13.54 0.78
C GLY A 23 -8.72 -12.07 1.09
N PHE A 24 -8.63 -11.70 2.37
CA PHE A 24 -8.17 -10.39 2.82
C PHE A 24 -6.66 -10.40 3.05
N GLU A 25 -6.04 -9.26 2.81
CA GLU A 25 -4.62 -9.05 3.11
C GLU A 25 -4.46 -8.73 4.60
N LEU A 26 -3.31 -9.06 5.18
CA LEU A 26 -2.98 -8.73 6.57
C LEU A 26 -3.29 -7.27 6.98
N PRO A 27 -2.90 -6.24 6.19
CA PRO A 27 -3.22 -4.84 6.54
C PRO A 27 -4.72 -4.54 6.54
N ASP A 28 -5.51 -5.17 5.65
CA ASP A 28 -6.96 -5.02 5.62
C ASP A 28 -7.58 -5.55 6.93
N LEU A 29 -7.11 -6.73 7.35
CA LEU A 29 -7.56 -7.38 8.58
C LEU A 29 -7.22 -6.54 9.82
N LEU A 30 -6.01 -5.97 9.84
CA LEU A 30 -5.58 -5.06 10.90
C LEU A 30 -6.49 -3.82 10.97
N PHE A 31 -6.87 -3.26 9.83
CA PHE A 31 -7.79 -2.12 9.77
C PHE A 31 -9.19 -2.47 10.30
N ILE A 32 -9.72 -3.65 9.95
CA ILE A 32 -10.99 -4.15 10.47
C ILE A 32 -10.94 -4.31 11.99
N PHE A 33 -9.89 -4.94 12.53
CA PHE A 33 -9.72 -5.12 13.98
C PHE A 33 -9.50 -3.79 14.70
N MET A 34 -8.79 -2.85 14.09
CA MET A 34 -8.62 -1.51 14.62
C MET A 34 -9.97 -0.78 14.73
N ASN A 35 -10.82 -0.84 13.69
CA ASN A 35 -12.16 -0.25 13.76
C ASN A 35 -13.02 -0.91 14.85
N LEU A 36 -12.95 -2.23 14.97
CA LEU A 36 -13.66 -2.97 16.01
C LEU A 36 -13.18 -2.55 17.40
N ALA A 37 -11.87 -2.41 17.62
CA ALA A 37 -11.30 -1.95 18.87
C ALA A 37 -11.70 -0.51 19.22
N ILE A 38 -11.61 0.42 18.25
CA ILE A 38 -11.97 1.84 18.45
C ILE A 38 -13.47 1.99 18.74
N THR A 39 -14.32 1.36 17.93
CA THR A 39 -15.78 1.44 18.11
C THR A 39 -16.19 0.80 19.43
N ASN A 40 -15.53 -0.31 19.81
CA ASN A 40 -15.74 -0.96 21.09
C ASN A 40 -15.20 -0.14 22.28
N LEU A 41 -14.14 0.66 22.10
CA LEU A 41 -13.63 1.55 23.14
C LEU A 41 -14.56 2.76 23.36
N ILE A 42 -15.03 3.39 22.27
CA ILE A 42 -15.87 4.60 22.34
C ILE A 42 -17.30 4.24 22.77
N PHE A 43 -17.86 3.14 22.26
CA PHE A 43 -19.25 2.76 22.48
C PHE A 43 -19.42 1.49 23.33
N GLY A 44 -18.37 1.04 24.01
CA GLY A 44 -18.36 -0.22 24.78
C GLY A 44 -19.40 -0.31 25.89
N SER A 45 -19.80 0.83 26.47
CA SER A 45 -20.82 0.93 27.51
C SER A 45 -22.22 1.26 26.98
N SER A 46 -22.38 1.47 25.67
CA SER A 46 -23.66 1.85 25.07
C SER A 46 -24.53 0.63 24.75
N SER A 47 -25.84 0.72 24.94
CA SER A 47 -26.79 -0.33 24.54
C SER A 47 -26.80 -0.57 23.02
N TYR A 48 -26.42 0.44 22.23
CA TYR A 48 -26.32 0.32 20.76
C TYR A 48 -25.01 -0.28 20.26
N ARG A 49 -24.11 -0.68 21.17
CA ARG A 49 -22.80 -1.25 20.86
C ARG A 49 -22.88 -2.35 19.81
N TYR A 50 -23.80 -3.30 19.94
CA TYR A 50 -23.89 -4.42 19.02
C TYR A 50 -24.13 -3.95 17.58
N SER A 51 -25.11 -3.08 17.37
CA SER A 51 -25.42 -2.57 16.03
C SER A 51 -24.29 -1.72 15.46
N LEU A 52 -23.67 -0.87 16.29
CA LEU A 52 -22.60 0.03 15.85
C LEU A 52 -21.30 -0.73 15.53
N VAL A 53 -20.84 -1.59 16.44
CA VAL A 53 -19.60 -2.35 16.29
C VAL A 53 -19.71 -3.36 15.16
N TRP A 54 -20.76 -4.18 15.13
CA TRP A 54 -20.92 -5.18 14.08
C TRP A 54 -21.32 -4.54 12.75
N GLY A 55 -22.15 -3.50 12.78
CA GLY A 55 -22.54 -2.77 11.58
C GLY A 55 -21.34 -2.13 10.90
N SER A 56 -20.49 -1.39 11.63
CA SER A 56 -19.30 -0.75 11.06
C SER A 56 -18.29 -1.79 10.56
N THR A 57 -18.05 -2.85 11.33
CA THR A 57 -17.10 -3.90 10.96
C THR A 57 -17.55 -4.65 9.71
N SER A 58 -18.83 -5.03 9.65
CA SER A 58 -19.42 -5.73 8.49
C SER A 58 -19.46 -4.84 7.26
N LEU A 59 -19.77 -3.55 7.44
CA LEU A 59 -19.74 -2.55 6.36
C LEU A 59 -18.34 -2.42 5.75
N ILE A 60 -17.30 -2.33 6.58
CA ILE A 60 -15.91 -2.21 6.12
C ILE A 60 -15.46 -3.49 5.43
N ALA A 61 -15.73 -4.66 6.02
CA ALA A 61 -15.37 -5.95 5.43
C ALA A 61 -16.07 -6.16 4.07
N ALA A 62 -17.37 -5.85 3.97
CA ALA A 62 -18.12 -5.92 2.73
C ALA A 62 -17.57 -4.93 1.70
N SER A 63 -17.28 -3.69 2.10
CA SER A 63 -16.72 -2.68 1.21
C SER A 63 -15.38 -3.14 0.62
N LEU A 64 -14.49 -3.67 1.46
CA LEU A 64 -13.21 -4.22 1.01
C LEU A 64 -13.43 -5.43 0.09
N PHE A 65 -14.35 -6.32 0.42
CA PHE A 65 -14.66 -7.48 -0.41
C PHE A 65 -15.15 -7.08 -1.81
N PHE A 66 -16.10 -6.15 -1.91
CA PHE A 66 -16.62 -5.71 -3.20
C PHE A 66 -15.63 -4.84 -3.98
N LEU A 67 -14.88 -3.96 -3.30
CA LEU A 67 -13.90 -3.08 -3.95
C LEU A 67 -12.64 -3.83 -4.43
N LYS A 68 -12.24 -4.90 -3.72
CA LYS A 68 -11.06 -5.72 -4.06
C LYS A 68 -11.38 -7.00 -4.84
N LYS A 69 -12.65 -7.39 -5.04
CA LYS A 69 -13.05 -8.70 -5.62
C LYS A 69 -12.28 -9.09 -6.89
N ASP A 70 -11.98 -8.12 -7.75
CA ASP A 70 -11.32 -8.34 -9.05
C ASP A 70 -10.01 -7.53 -9.19
N LYS A 71 -9.46 -7.04 -8.08
CA LYS A 71 -8.21 -6.25 -8.08
C LYS A 71 -7.00 -7.13 -7.75
N PRO A 72 -5.83 -6.85 -8.34
CA PRO A 72 -4.61 -7.57 -8.05
C PRO A 72 -4.19 -7.36 -6.59
N ASP A 73 -3.34 -8.27 -6.12
CA ASP A 73 -2.74 -8.23 -4.79
C ASP A 73 -2.10 -6.84 -4.54
N ASN A 74 -2.24 -6.37 -3.31
CA ASN A 74 -1.70 -5.12 -2.79
C ASN A 74 -2.20 -3.84 -3.49
N TYR A 75 -3.34 -3.92 -4.19
CA TYR A 75 -3.91 -2.77 -4.91
C TYR A 75 -4.12 -1.52 -4.04
N ILE A 76 -4.62 -1.68 -2.81
CA ILE A 76 -4.86 -0.54 -1.91
C ILE A 76 -3.54 0.06 -1.43
N GLN A 77 -2.53 -0.77 -1.12
CA GLN A 77 -1.22 -0.28 -0.71
C GLN A 77 -0.59 0.54 -1.85
N HIS A 78 -0.58 0.00 -3.07
CA HIS A 78 -0.03 0.72 -4.23
C HIS A 78 -0.80 1.99 -4.57
N LEU A 79 -2.12 1.99 -4.41
CA LEU A 79 -2.92 3.19 -4.57
C LEU A 79 -2.56 4.24 -3.50
N GLY A 80 -2.37 3.81 -2.25
CA GLY A 80 -1.92 4.67 -1.16
C GLY A 80 -0.53 5.25 -1.42
N GLU A 81 0.42 4.41 -1.84
CA GLU A 81 1.77 4.82 -2.25
C GLU A 81 1.71 5.83 -3.39
N TYR A 82 0.92 5.56 -4.43
CA TYR A 82 0.72 6.45 -5.57
C TYR A 82 0.18 7.82 -5.16
N ILE A 83 -0.82 7.86 -4.26
CA ILE A 83 -1.41 9.11 -3.76
C ILE A 83 -0.41 9.87 -2.86
N ALA A 84 0.36 9.16 -2.03
CA ALA A 84 1.32 9.75 -1.10
C ALA A 84 2.61 10.24 -1.80
N GLN A 85 2.91 9.73 -3.00
CA GLN A 85 4.14 10.06 -3.72
C GLN A 85 4.11 11.50 -4.25
N GLY A 86 4.77 12.41 -3.54
CA GLY A 86 4.87 13.83 -3.94
C GLY A 86 5.52 14.06 -5.31
N SER A 87 6.32 13.12 -5.80
CA SER A 87 7.02 13.20 -7.08
C SER A 87 6.09 13.30 -8.29
N ILE A 88 4.91 12.65 -8.27
CA ILE A 88 3.93 12.74 -9.36
C ILE A 88 3.28 14.14 -9.36
N LYS A 89 3.05 14.72 -8.18
CA LYS A 89 2.54 16.08 -8.03
C LYS A 89 3.54 17.13 -8.53
N LEU A 90 4.84 16.80 -8.57
CA LEU A 90 5.91 17.64 -9.10
C LEU A 90 6.11 17.46 -10.61
N ALA A 91 5.85 16.28 -11.15
CA ALA A 91 5.99 15.99 -12.59
C ALA A 91 5.05 16.83 -13.48
N GLY A 92 3.93 17.32 -12.92
CA GLY A 92 3.04 18.26 -13.60
C GLY A 92 3.38 19.74 -13.41
N LYS A 93 4.42 20.08 -12.63
CA LYS A 93 4.87 21.47 -12.45
C LYS A 93 5.83 21.86 -13.57
N SER A 94 5.71 23.11 -14.01
CA SER A 94 6.65 23.73 -14.95
C SER A 94 8.08 23.55 -14.44
N ASP A 95 8.98 23.15 -15.34
CA ASP A 95 10.38 22.91 -14.99
C ASP A 95 10.98 24.14 -14.28
N LEU A 96 11.78 23.88 -13.25
CA LEU A 96 12.48 24.96 -12.56
C LEU A 96 13.55 25.49 -13.51
N LYS A 97 13.73 26.82 -13.57
CA LYS A 97 14.74 27.46 -14.41
C LYS A 97 16.10 26.79 -14.15
N TYR A 98 16.66 26.15 -15.18
CA TYR A 98 17.93 25.45 -15.12
C TYR A 98 18.99 26.32 -14.43
N ARG A 99 19.54 25.81 -13.33
CA ARG A 99 20.65 26.44 -12.62
C ARG A 99 21.88 25.56 -12.82
N PRO A 100 22.94 26.03 -13.50
CA PRO A 100 24.16 25.26 -13.63
C PRO A 100 24.70 24.95 -12.23
N LEU A 101 25.03 23.68 -12.01
CA LEU A 101 25.80 23.28 -10.84
C LEU A 101 27.20 23.86 -11.04
N ASN A 102 27.52 24.94 -10.34
CA ASN A 102 28.90 25.38 -10.20
C ASN A 102 29.62 24.30 -9.38
N MET A 103 30.12 23.27 -10.06
CA MET A 103 31.23 22.50 -9.54
C MET A 103 32.35 23.51 -9.33
N GLY A 104 32.63 23.81 -8.07
CA GLY A 104 33.81 24.59 -7.71
C GLY A 104 35.00 23.85 -8.26
N VAL A 105 35.49 24.31 -9.41
CA VAL A 105 36.81 23.95 -9.90
C VAL A 105 37.77 24.63 -8.93
N ASN A 106 38.05 23.92 -7.84
CA ASN A 106 39.17 24.25 -6.97
C ASN A 106 40.40 23.97 -7.82
N ASN A 107 40.90 25.01 -8.47
CA ASN A 107 42.24 25.04 -9.04
C ASN A 107 43.22 24.95 -7.86
N GLU A 108 43.43 23.74 -7.35
CA GLU A 108 44.62 23.43 -6.57
C GLU A 108 45.80 23.35 -7.55
N THR A 109 46.56 24.43 -7.47
CA THR A 109 47.86 24.77 -8.03
C THR A 109 48.90 23.63 -8.17
N ILE A 110 49.64 23.73 -9.28
CA ILE A 110 50.95 23.15 -9.70
C ILE A 110 50.90 21.84 -10.49
#